data_AF-A0A804N4T6-F1
#
_entry.id   AF-A0A804N4T6-F1
#
_cell.length_a   1.000
_cell.length_b   1.000
_cell.length_c   1.000
_cell.angle_alpha   90.00
_cell.angle_beta   90.00
_cell.angle_gamma   90.00
#
_symmetry.space_group_name_H-M   'P 1'
#
loop_
_entity.id
_entity.type
_entity.pdbx_description
1 polymer ?
#
loop_
_entity_poly.entity_id
_entity_poly.type
_entity_poly.pdbx_seq_one_letter_code
_entity_poly.pdbx_strand_id
1 'polypeptide(L)' 'MSAGLSTELRHKYNVCSIPIRKDDEVQVVRGTYKGHEGKMVQVYRRRWVIHVERITREKVNG' A
#
# COMPACT_ATOMS: atom_id res chain seq x y z
N MET A 1 5.09 0.19 10.47
CA MET A 1 4.48 0.24 9.12
C MET A 1 4.99 -0.94 8.30
N SER A 2 4.28 -2.05 8.39
CA SER A 2 4.53 -3.30 7.66
C SER A 2 3.21 -3.75 7.02
N ALA A 3 3.30 -4.51 5.94
CA ALA A 3 2.15 -5.08 5.26
C ALA A 3 2.29 -6.60 5.19
N GLY A 4 1.15 -7.30 5.20
CA GLY A 4 1.12 -8.73 4.91
C GLY A 4 1.39 -8.96 3.43
N LEU A 5 2.19 -9.97 3.12
CA LEU A 5 2.42 -10.39 1.74
C LEU A 5 1.19 -11.12 1.17
N SER A 6 1.02 -11.10 -0.16
CA SER A 6 0.05 -11.96 -0.86
C SER A 6 0.37 -13.44 -0.62
N THR A 7 -0.61 -14.32 -0.80
CA THR A 7 -0.44 -15.77 -0.63
C THR A 7 0.74 -16.31 -1.44
N GLU A 8 0.87 -15.88 -2.69
CA GLU A 8 1.99 -16.23 -3.58
C GLU A 8 3.36 -15.81 -3.02
N LEU A 9 3.47 -14.56 -2.57
CA LEU A 9 4.71 -14.03 -2.00
C LEU A 9 5.04 -14.68 -0.64
N ARG A 10 4.03 -15.02 0.15
CA ARG A 10 4.20 -15.77 1.40
C ARG A 10 4.78 -17.16 1.13
N HIS A 11 4.27 -17.88 0.14
CA HIS A 11 4.80 -19.20 -0.23
C HIS A 11 6.21 -19.10 -0.82
N LYS A 12 6.48 -18.09 -1.66
CA LYS A 12 7.79 -17.91 -2.30
C LYS A 12 8.91 -17.57 -1.31
N TYR A 13 8.65 -16.68 -0.36
CA TYR A 13 9.66 -16.17 0.56
C TYR A 13 9.56 -16.73 1.98
N ASN A 14 8.52 -17.52 2.28
CA ASN A 14 8.23 -18.09 3.60
C ASN A 14 8.17 -17.04 4.73
N VAL A 15 7.65 -15.85 4.41
CA VAL A 15 7.52 -14.71 5.35
C VAL A 15 6.11 -14.16 5.30
N CYS A 16 5.52 -13.85 6.46
CA CYS A 16 4.16 -13.35 6.56
C CYS A 16 4.03 -11.85 6.21
N SER A 17 5.00 -11.03 6.61
CA SER A 17 4.94 -9.57 6.50
C SER A 17 6.31 -8.92 6.33
N ILE A 18 6.37 -7.82 5.57
CA ILE A 18 7.59 -7.06 5.29
C ILE A 18 7.35 -5.56 5.59
N PRO A 19 8.35 -4.81 6.06
CA PRO A 19 8.25 -3.35 6.16
C PRO A 19 8.02 -2.70 4.79
N ILE A 20 7.07 -1.79 4.76
CA ILE A 20 6.61 -1.11 3.55
C ILE A 20 7.69 -0.16 2.99
N ARG A 21 7.95 -0.22 1.68
CA ARG A 21 8.92 0.62 0.97
C ARG A 21 8.30 1.32 -0.23
N LYS A 22 8.97 2.38 -0.68
CA LYS A 22 8.64 3.05 -1.94
C LYS A 22 8.83 2.04 -3.07
N ASP A 23 7.98 2.14 -4.09
CA ASP A 23 7.98 1.30 -5.29
C ASP A 23 7.41 -0.13 -5.14
N ASP A 24 6.93 -0.52 -3.95
CA ASP A 24 6.17 -1.76 -3.78
C ASP A 24 4.78 -1.66 -4.43
N GLU A 25 4.27 -2.76 -4.99
CA GLU A 25 2.87 -2.89 -5.42
C GLU A 25 2.01 -3.41 -4.27
N VAL A 26 0.86 -2.77 -4.04
CA VAL A 26 -0.03 -3.15 -2.94
C VAL A 26 -1.49 -3.13 -3.32
N GLN A 27 -2.24 -3.98 -2.63
CA GLN A 27 -3.70 -4.04 -2.68
C GLN A 27 -4.29 -3.57 -1.34
N VAL A 28 -5.31 -2.72 -1.40
CA VAL A 28 -6.04 -2.28 -0.21
C VAL A 28 -7.03 -3.36 0.22
N VAL A 29 -6.82 -3.96 1.39
CA VAL A 29 -7.64 -5.09 1.89
C VAL A 29 -8.93 -4.62 2.60
N ARG A 30 -8.93 -3.42 3.18
CA ARG A 30 -10.03 -2.87 4.00
C ARG A 30 -10.17 -1.37 3.81
N GLY A 31 -11.35 -0.84 4.12
CA GLY A 31 -11.67 0.60 4.01
C GLY A 31 -12.36 0.95 2.69
N THR A 32 -12.55 2.26 2.46
CA THR A 32 -13.32 2.80 1.32
C THR A 32 -12.73 2.40 -0.04
N TYR A 33 -11.40 2.28 -0.13
CA TYR A 33 -10.69 1.90 -1.35
C TYR A 33 -10.38 0.39 -1.42
N LYS A 34 -11.14 -0.47 -0.73
CA LYS A 34 -10.93 -1.92 -0.75
C LYS A 34 -10.93 -2.46 -2.19
N GLY A 35 -9.95 -3.31 -2.51
CA GLY A 35 -9.79 -3.93 -3.83
C GLY A 35 -8.98 -3.08 -4.83
N HIS A 36 -8.68 -1.81 -4.51
CA HIS A 36 -7.78 -1.03 -5.34
C HIS A 36 -6.34 -1.50 -5.19
N GLU A 37 -5.67 -1.62 -6.32
CA GLU A 37 -4.25 -1.93 -6.43
C GLU A 37 -3.49 -0.71 -6.94
N GLY A 38 -2.27 -0.53 -6.45
CA GLY A 38 -1.41 0.56 -6.90
C GLY A 38 0.00 0.46 -6.34
N LYS A 39 0.92 1.12 -7.04
CA LYS A 39 2.31 1.24 -6.63
C LYS A 39 2.45 2.26 -5.49
N MET A 40 3.39 2.04 -4.59
CA MET A 40 3.69 2.99 -3.53
C MET A 40 4.48 4.19 -4.03
N VAL A 41 3.86 5.36 -3.99
CA VAL A 41 4.49 6.63 -4.39
C VAL A 41 5.39 7.18 -3.29
N GLN A 42 4.89 7.19 -2.05
CA GLN A 42 5.60 7.76 -0.91
C GLN A 42 5.20 7.11 0.41
N VAL A 43 6.19 6.81 1.23
CA VAL A 43 6.02 6.32 2.61
C VAL A 43 6.25 7.48 3.58
N TYR A 44 5.18 8.16 4.01
CA TYR A 44 5.27 9.34 4.85
C TYR A 44 5.26 8.97 6.34
N ARG A 45 6.43 8.54 6.85
CA ARG A 45 6.59 8.04 8.22
C ARG A 45 6.21 9.05 9.31
N ARG A 46 6.43 10.36 9.08
CA ARG A 46 6.10 11.43 10.05
C ARG A 46 4.60 11.51 10.37
N ARG A 47 3.73 11.18 9.40
CA ARG A 47 2.27 11.20 9.57
C ARG A 47 1.64 9.81 9.61
N TRP A 48 2.45 8.73 9.54
CA TRP A 48 1.96 7.35 9.41
C TRP A 48 1.05 7.13 8.18
N VAL A 49 1.34 7.82 7.07
CA VAL A 49 0.55 7.73 5.82
C VAL A 49 1.35 7.06 4.72
N ILE A 50 0.67 6.26 3.89
CA ILE A 50 1.20 5.66 2.67
C ILE A 50 0.42 6.24 1.51
N HIS A 51 1.12 6.84 0.55
CA HIS A 51 0.53 7.30 -0.69
C HIS A 51 0.61 6.18 -1.74
N VAL A 52 -0.56 5.72 -2.17
CA VAL A 52 -0.71 4.69 -3.19
C VAL A 52 -1.10 5.37 -4.50
N GLU A 53 -0.48 4.94 -5.60
CA GLU A 53 -0.77 5.44 -6.93
C GLU A 53 -2.26 5.24 -7.25
N ARG A 54 -2.87 6.21 -7.94
CA ARG A 54 -4.31 6.26 -8.28
C ARG A 54 -5.28 6.39 -7.09
N ILE A 55 -4.81 6.37 -5.85
CA ILE A 55 -5.62 6.68 -4.67
C ILE A 55 -5.44 8.15 -4.31
N THR A 56 -6.15 9.01 -5.04
CA THR A 56 -6.14 10.47 -4.86
C THR A 56 -7.54 10.98 -4.58
N ARG A 57 -7.63 12.09 -3.84
CA ARG A 57 -8.87 12.83 -3.62
C ARG A 57 -8.73 14.20 -4.25
N GLU A 58 -9.64 14.55 -5.15
CA GLU A 58 -9.73 15.89 -5.71
C GLU A 58 -10.11 16.90 -4.64
N LYS A 59 -9.50 18.08 -4.70
CA LYS A 59 -9.89 19.21 -3.86
C LYS A 59 -10.98 20.00 -4.59
N VAL A 60 -11.78 20.76 -3.84
CA VAL A 60 -12.87 21.59 -4.38
C VAL A 60 -12.35 22.59 -5.42
N ASN A 61 -11.11 23.04 -5.29
CA ASN A 61 -10.49 24.04 -6.15
C ASN A 61 -9.83 23.48 -7.42
N GLY A 62 -9.99 22.18 -7.72
CA GLY A 62 -9.23 21.49 -8.78
C GLY A 62 -7.74 21.45 -8.50
#